data_AF-W5UME5-F1
#
_entry.id   AF-W5UME5-F1
#
_cell.length_a   1.000
_cell.length_b   1.000
_cell.length_c   1.000
_cell.angle_alpha   90.00
_cell.angle_beta   90.00
_cell.angle_gamma   90.00
#
_symmetry.space_group_name_H-M   'P 1'
#
loop_
_entity.id
_entity.type
_entity.pdbx_description
1 polymer ?
#
loop_
_entity_poly.entity_id
_entity_poly.type
_entity_poly.pdbx_seq_one_letter_code
_entity_poly.pdbx_strand_id
1 'polypeptide(L)'
;MFPRSPVFPHKHGHVITPGILPHTSQQQRTETHLTLNDTNLHGQPLNVFPVIPIYQWKAVPEFSRTNPNGSKKRKSDGNTQHDLKRQRFGSSHPYGPPAKTGTYSPVPQGRSGGFVREIRSPTRSPMHPPVSSKPACSVPLLKAESSQNSLPSHVIKDKLSQQILDLFHTCEQQSEDLEKKEFCRAQLQIDIQRLFPCARIFLAGSSLNGFGSRTSDADLCLVVQEGPINQKTDAVYILSLVQKLLYKTSYIERPQLIRAKVPILKFKDRVSGVEFDLNVNNTVGLRNTFLLRTYAYLEKRVRPIILVIKKWASHHRINDASRGTLSSYTLVLMVLHYLQTLPDPVIPCLQKDYPECFNPVMDIHLVPEGPKNIPPFVSKNQSSLGDLLLGFLKYYATVFRWDKYIISVREAKALPKANCWEWRSKFLYVEEPFDGSNTARAVHEKIKFDAIKAVFAESWQVLQERKDLNCILPIRETIPKR
;
A
#
# COMPACT_ATOMS: atom_id res chain seq x y z
N MET A 1 54.61 27.43 19.97
CA MET A 1 54.73 26.89 21.34
C MET A 1 53.54 25.97 21.60
N PHE A 2 53.77 24.66 21.56
CA PHE A 2 52.88 23.64 22.13
C PHE A 2 53.36 23.33 23.56
N PRO A 3 52.49 22.99 24.53
CA PRO A 3 52.92 22.27 25.71
C PRO A 3 52.83 20.75 25.47
N ARG A 4 53.94 20.09 25.81
CA ARG A 4 54.23 18.66 25.64
C ARG A 4 53.55 17.80 26.71
N SER A 5 53.22 16.57 26.33
CA SER A 5 52.88 15.42 27.18
C SER A 5 54.03 15.01 28.12
N PRO A 6 53.73 14.35 29.26
CA PRO A 6 54.74 13.70 30.08
C PRO A 6 55.12 12.30 29.55
N VAL A 7 56.41 12.00 29.63
CA VAL A 7 57.08 10.72 29.33
C VAL A 7 57.58 10.12 30.66
N PHE A 8 57.66 8.79 30.74
CA PHE A 8 58.70 7.92 31.35
C PHE A 8 58.09 6.67 32.03
N PRO A 9 58.83 5.55 32.22
CA PRO A 9 59.98 5.00 31.47
C PRO A 9 59.85 3.49 31.14
N HIS A 10 60.71 3.01 30.24
CA HIS A 10 60.95 1.58 29.95
C HIS A 10 61.82 0.88 31.01
N LYS A 11 61.55 -0.40 31.27
CA LYS A 11 62.55 -1.40 31.69
C LYS A 11 62.37 -2.72 30.92
N HIS A 12 63.50 -3.30 30.55
CA HIS A 12 63.77 -4.61 29.92
C HIS A 12 62.95 -5.76 30.52
N GLY A 13 62.60 -6.86 29.85
CA GLY A 13 63.11 -7.51 28.64
C GLY A 13 63.30 -8.99 28.95
N HIS A 14 62.43 -9.87 28.44
CA HIS A 14 62.73 -11.29 28.24
C HIS A 14 62.06 -11.78 26.96
N VAL A 15 62.90 -12.37 26.11
CA VAL A 15 62.64 -12.89 24.78
C VAL A 15 62.03 -14.28 24.89
N ILE A 16 60.86 -14.49 24.28
CA ILE A 16 60.41 -15.80 23.78
C ILE A 16 59.89 -15.57 22.37
N THR A 17 60.45 -16.33 21.44
CA THR A 17 60.18 -16.40 20.00
C THR A 17 58.69 -16.59 19.67
N PRO A 18 58.09 -15.86 18.71
CA PRO A 18 56.75 -16.15 18.24
C PRO A 18 56.78 -17.17 17.10
N GLY A 19 56.20 -18.34 17.35
CA GLY A 19 55.85 -19.31 16.33
C GLY A 19 54.75 -18.76 15.40
N ILE A 20 54.92 -19.03 14.11
CA ILE A 20 54.01 -18.73 13.02
C ILE A 20 52.69 -19.48 13.25
N LEU A 21 51.57 -18.75 13.35
CA LEU A 21 50.22 -19.31 13.25
C LEU A 21 49.39 -18.48 12.25
N PRO A 22 48.71 -19.13 11.27
CA PRO A 22 48.05 -18.44 10.18
C PRO A 22 46.71 -17.81 10.59
N HIS A 23 46.46 -16.64 10.01
CA HIS A 23 45.19 -15.92 10.03
C HIS A 23 44.12 -16.69 9.24
N THR A 24 43.27 -17.46 9.93
CA THR A 24 41.96 -17.90 9.40
C THR A 24 41.04 -18.22 10.57
N SER A 25 39.95 -17.45 10.74
CA SER A 25 38.62 -17.90 11.26
C SER A 25 37.76 -16.77 11.82
N GLN A 26 37.35 -15.82 10.98
CA GLN A 26 36.04 -15.16 11.14
C GLN A 26 35.19 -15.16 9.85
N GLN A 27 35.69 -15.75 8.76
CA GLN A 27 34.92 -16.05 7.55
C GLN A 27 34.23 -17.44 7.58
N GLN A 28 34.56 -18.31 8.54
CA GLN A 28 34.01 -19.68 8.61
C GLN A 28 32.73 -19.83 9.46
N ARG A 29 32.26 -18.78 10.13
CA ARG A 29 31.00 -18.83 10.91
C ARG A 29 29.74 -18.49 10.12
N THR A 30 29.87 -18.17 8.84
CA THR A 30 28.73 -17.91 7.93
C THR A 30 28.64 -18.91 6.77
N GLU A 31 29.58 -19.85 6.67
CA GLU A 31 29.61 -20.89 5.63
C GLU A 31 29.21 -22.30 6.12
N THR A 32 28.89 -22.47 7.40
CA THR A 32 28.53 -23.78 7.99
C THR A 32 27.03 -24.08 8.05
N HIS A 33 26.19 -23.29 7.37
CA HIS A 33 24.73 -23.55 7.28
C HIS A 33 24.21 -23.85 5.86
N LEU A 34 25.10 -24.06 4.88
CA LEU A 34 24.70 -24.24 3.48
C LEU A 34 25.09 -25.58 2.83
N THR A 35 25.55 -26.56 3.60
CA THR A 35 25.74 -27.93 3.10
C THR A 35 25.43 -28.94 4.19
N LEU A 36 24.17 -29.37 4.28
CA LEU A 36 23.80 -30.58 5.01
C LEU A 36 22.82 -31.40 4.18
N ASN A 37 23.27 -32.62 3.93
CA ASN A 37 22.57 -33.71 3.26
C ASN A 37 21.17 -33.98 3.85
N ASP A 38 20.32 -34.52 2.99
CA ASP A 38 18.92 -34.92 3.22
C ASP A 38 18.74 -35.94 4.37
N THR A 39 18.80 -35.55 5.64
CA THR A 39 18.21 -36.30 6.77
C THR A 39 18.22 -35.49 8.07
N ASN A 40 17.19 -35.65 8.90
CA ASN A 40 17.15 -35.07 10.26
C ASN A 40 17.76 -36.06 11.30
N LEU A 41 18.00 -35.61 12.55
CA LEU A 41 18.65 -36.37 13.67
C LEU A 41 18.02 -37.74 14.04
N HIS A 42 16.94 -38.15 13.38
CA HIS A 42 16.26 -39.44 13.53
C HIS A 42 16.11 -40.23 12.21
N GLY A 43 16.84 -39.87 11.14
CA GLY A 43 16.90 -40.69 9.92
C GLY A 43 15.64 -40.69 9.06
N GLN A 44 14.80 -39.66 9.13
CA GLN A 44 13.63 -39.48 8.27
C GLN A 44 13.91 -38.42 7.17
N PRO A 45 13.44 -38.62 5.93
CA PRO A 45 13.62 -37.65 4.84
C PRO A 45 12.79 -36.38 5.08
N LEU A 46 13.42 -35.21 4.89
CA LEU A 46 12.79 -33.89 4.94
C LEU A 46 11.96 -33.66 3.66
N ASN A 47 10.78 -34.27 3.59
CA ASN A 47 9.90 -34.07 2.44
C ASN A 47 8.46 -33.83 2.87
N VAL A 48 8.23 -32.84 3.74
CA VAL A 48 6.89 -32.26 3.96
C VAL A 48 7.00 -30.80 4.46
N PHE A 49 7.58 -29.89 3.68
CA PHE A 49 7.15 -28.49 3.79
C PHE A 49 5.96 -28.32 2.85
N PRO A 50 4.79 -27.83 3.33
CA PRO A 50 3.64 -27.67 2.46
C PRO A 50 4.03 -26.74 1.30
N VAL A 51 3.83 -27.21 0.07
CA VAL A 51 3.89 -26.38 -1.13
C VAL A 51 2.80 -25.31 -0.96
N ILE A 52 3.22 -24.13 -0.52
CA ILE A 52 2.31 -22.99 -0.39
C ILE A 52 1.96 -22.53 -1.82
N PRO A 53 0.68 -22.30 -2.12
CA PRO A 53 0.18 -21.83 -3.41
C PRO A 53 1.07 -20.82 -4.13
N ILE A 54 1.19 -20.98 -5.45
CA ILE A 54 1.68 -19.90 -6.32
C ILE A 54 0.78 -18.69 -6.10
N TYR A 55 1.38 -17.53 -5.79
CA TYR A 55 0.69 -16.25 -5.89
C TYR A 55 0.32 -16.05 -7.37
N GLN A 56 -0.96 -16.24 -7.67
CA GLN A 56 -1.53 -16.02 -9.00
C GLN A 56 -2.50 -14.86 -8.90
N TRP A 57 -2.08 -13.74 -9.47
CA TRP A 57 -2.98 -12.62 -9.68
C TRP A 57 -4.03 -12.97 -10.74
N LYS A 58 -5.30 -12.61 -10.49
CA LYS A 58 -6.37 -12.67 -11.50
C LYS A 58 -6.83 -11.23 -11.78
N ALA A 59 -6.88 -10.86 -13.06
CA ALA A 59 -7.41 -9.58 -13.49
C ALA A 59 -8.85 -9.39 -13.02
N VAL A 60 -9.20 -8.16 -12.66
CA VAL A 60 -10.60 -7.74 -12.54
C VAL A 60 -11.16 -7.72 -13.96
N PRO A 61 -12.32 -8.33 -14.27
CA PRO A 61 -12.90 -8.24 -15.61
C PRO A 61 -13.13 -6.77 -15.98
N GLU A 62 -12.41 -6.27 -16.99
CA GLU A 62 -12.77 -5.03 -17.65
C GLU A 62 -13.98 -5.30 -18.56
N PHE A 63 -15.09 -4.62 -18.27
CA PHE A 63 -16.23 -4.63 -19.18
C PHE A 63 -15.87 -3.82 -20.42
N SER A 64 -15.71 -4.53 -21.54
CA SER A 64 -15.61 -3.96 -22.88
C SER A 64 -16.74 -2.95 -23.10
N ARG A 65 -16.38 -1.66 -23.22
CA ARG A 65 -17.32 -0.62 -23.63
C ARG A 65 -17.58 -0.79 -25.13
N THR A 66 -18.70 -1.39 -25.49
CA THR A 66 -19.21 -1.32 -26.86
C THR A 66 -19.59 0.13 -27.16
N ASN A 67 -18.88 0.76 -28.09
CA ASN A 67 -19.22 2.06 -28.66
C ASN A 67 -20.61 2.01 -29.32
N PRO A 68 -21.59 2.83 -28.89
CA PRO A 68 -22.81 3.02 -29.66
C PRO A 68 -22.63 4.22 -30.58
N ASN A 69 -21.82 4.08 -31.64
CA ASN A 69 -21.87 4.97 -32.79
C ASN A 69 -22.19 4.14 -34.03
N GLY A 70 -23.46 3.75 -34.12
CA GLY A 70 -24.08 3.16 -35.29
C GLY A 70 -25.34 3.95 -35.61
N SER A 71 -25.22 4.81 -36.62
CA SER A 71 -26.26 5.67 -37.18
C SER A 71 -27.55 4.90 -37.47
N LYS A 72 -28.67 5.25 -36.84
CA LYS A 72 -30.00 4.92 -37.37
C LYS A 72 -30.94 6.12 -37.32
N LYS A 73 -31.41 6.45 -38.53
CA LYS A 73 -32.38 7.47 -38.92
C LYS A 73 -33.64 7.44 -38.05
N ARG A 74 -34.11 8.64 -37.68
CA ARG A 74 -35.50 8.90 -37.26
C ARG A 74 -36.47 8.48 -38.37
N LYS A 75 -37.55 7.80 -37.99
CA LYS A 75 -38.84 7.87 -38.68
C LYS A 75 -39.95 8.08 -37.65
N SER A 76 -40.94 8.80 -38.15
CA SER A 76 -42.12 9.41 -37.55
C SER A 76 -43.21 8.41 -37.16
N ASP A 77 -44.23 8.95 -36.49
CA ASP A 77 -45.60 8.46 -36.24
C ASP A 77 -45.77 7.81 -34.86
N GLY A 78 -46.74 8.16 -34.01
CA GLY A 78 -47.91 9.04 -34.08
C GLY A 78 -48.91 8.56 -33.02
N ASN A 79 -49.59 9.47 -32.29
CA ASN A 79 -50.77 9.24 -31.40
C ASN A 79 -50.59 8.24 -30.22
N THR A 80 -51.14 8.38 -29.00
CA THR A 80 -52.42 8.95 -28.55
C THR A 80 -52.37 9.12 -27.02
N GLN A 81 -52.91 10.26 -26.55
CA GLN A 81 -53.69 10.59 -25.34
C GLN A 81 -54.00 9.60 -24.17
N HIS A 82 -54.18 10.24 -23.00
CA HIS A 82 -54.94 9.86 -21.76
C HIS A 82 -54.32 8.79 -20.82
N ASP A 83 -54.37 8.84 -19.48
CA ASP A 83 -55.08 9.71 -18.55
C ASP A 83 -54.51 9.65 -17.11
N LEU A 84 -54.99 10.59 -16.31
CA LEU A 84 -54.74 10.94 -14.91
C LEU A 84 -54.90 9.80 -13.87
N LYS A 85 -54.11 9.83 -12.77
CA LYS A 85 -54.62 10.13 -11.40
C LYS A 85 -53.55 10.14 -10.30
N ARG A 86 -53.65 11.21 -9.50
CA ARG A 86 -53.06 11.48 -8.17
C ARG A 86 -53.25 10.34 -7.16
N GLN A 87 -52.34 10.24 -6.18
CA GLN A 87 -52.62 10.67 -4.79
C GLN A 87 -51.34 10.86 -3.96
N ARG A 88 -51.30 12.00 -3.27
CA ARG A 88 -50.39 12.39 -2.18
C ARG A 88 -51.10 12.16 -0.84
N PHE A 89 -50.29 12.23 0.22
CA PHE A 89 -50.51 12.68 1.62
C PHE A 89 -50.00 11.61 2.58
N GLY A 90 -49.27 11.89 3.65
CA GLY A 90 -48.89 13.14 4.30
C GLY A 90 -48.25 12.80 5.67
N SER A 91 -47.39 13.68 6.17
CA SER A 91 -46.63 13.59 7.42
C SER A 91 -47.45 13.90 8.69
N SER A 92 -46.99 13.44 9.86
CA SER A 92 -46.99 14.22 11.13
C SER A 92 -46.14 13.56 12.25
N HIS A 93 -45.48 14.41 13.05
CA HIS A 93 -44.83 14.22 14.38
C HIS A 93 -45.77 14.81 15.47
N PRO A 94 -45.46 14.98 16.81
CA PRO A 94 -44.32 14.59 17.70
C PRO A 94 -44.69 14.12 19.16
N TYR A 95 -43.66 13.95 20.03
CA TYR A 95 -43.57 14.04 21.53
C TYR A 95 -43.79 12.81 22.48
N GLY A 96 -42.76 12.51 23.32
CA GLY A 96 -42.89 12.34 24.80
C GLY A 96 -42.75 10.94 25.48
N PRO A 97 -41.83 10.71 26.46
CA PRO A 97 -41.59 9.44 27.23
C PRO A 97 -42.12 9.53 28.71
N PRO A 98 -41.72 8.74 29.77
CA PRO A 98 -40.82 7.56 29.94
C PRO A 98 -41.35 6.47 30.96
N ALA A 99 -40.43 5.60 31.48
CA ALA A 99 -40.48 4.72 32.71
C ALA A 99 -40.88 3.23 32.51
N LYS A 100 -40.39 2.18 33.20
CA LYS A 100 -39.44 1.95 34.32
C LYS A 100 -39.22 0.40 34.49
N THR A 101 -38.00 0.00 34.88
CA THR A 101 -37.58 -1.08 35.85
C THR A 101 -38.04 -2.56 35.80
N GLY A 102 -37.04 -3.45 35.95
CA GLY A 102 -37.06 -4.73 36.71
C GLY A 102 -37.56 -5.96 35.93
N THR A 103 -37.08 -7.21 36.06
CA THR A 103 -36.27 -7.87 37.10
C THR A 103 -35.76 -9.22 36.54
N TYR A 104 -34.77 -9.81 37.23
CA TYR A 104 -33.97 -11.00 36.90
C TYR A 104 -34.65 -12.40 37.08
N SER A 105 -34.19 -13.37 36.25
CA SER A 105 -33.89 -14.81 36.53
C SER A 105 -35.01 -15.85 36.71
N PRO A 106 -34.77 -17.19 36.62
CA PRO A 106 -33.69 -17.96 35.94
C PRO A 106 -34.17 -19.23 35.16
N VAL A 107 -33.18 -19.92 34.58
CA VAL A 107 -33.11 -21.24 33.90
C VAL A 107 -33.75 -22.41 34.66
N PRO A 108 -34.11 -23.51 33.97
CA PRO A 108 -33.59 -24.82 34.39
C PRO A 108 -33.01 -25.69 33.23
N GLN A 109 -31.94 -26.41 33.58
CA GLN A 109 -31.26 -27.44 32.81
C GLN A 109 -32.10 -28.72 32.69
N GLY A 110 -31.92 -29.46 31.59
CA GLY A 110 -32.37 -30.83 31.42
C GLY A 110 -31.38 -31.61 30.54
N ARG A 111 -30.91 -32.74 31.04
CA ARG A 111 -29.77 -33.56 30.62
C ARG A 111 -30.21 -34.77 29.77
N SER A 112 -29.28 -35.26 28.95
CA SER A 112 -29.03 -36.68 28.59
C SER A 112 -29.88 -37.38 27.52
N GLY A 113 -29.17 -38.12 26.64
CA GLY A 113 -29.69 -39.32 25.98
C GLY A 113 -29.18 -39.53 24.55
N GLY A 114 -28.07 -40.24 24.38
CA GLY A 114 -27.58 -40.68 23.07
C GLY A 114 -28.33 -41.92 22.54
N PHE A 115 -28.30 -42.13 21.22
CA PHE A 115 -28.51 -43.44 20.59
C PHE A 115 -27.76 -43.54 19.26
N VAL A 116 -27.14 -44.69 19.08
CA VAL A 116 -26.32 -45.16 17.96
C VAL A 116 -27.21 -45.93 16.98
N ARG A 117 -26.93 -45.79 15.67
CA ARG A 117 -27.15 -46.79 14.58
C ARG A 117 -26.64 -46.17 13.28
N GLU A 118 -26.15 -46.85 12.26
CA GLU A 118 -25.58 -48.18 12.04
C GLU A 118 -25.02 -48.13 10.60
N ILE A 119 -24.00 -48.92 10.31
CA ILE A 119 -23.25 -48.91 9.06
C ILE A 119 -23.99 -49.67 7.96
N ARG A 120 -24.01 -49.15 6.72
CA ARG A 120 -24.15 -49.94 5.49
C ARG A 120 -23.19 -49.42 4.40
N SER A 121 -22.27 -50.28 3.98
CA SER A 121 -21.59 -50.23 2.67
C SER A 121 -22.54 -50.77 1.58
N PRO A 122 -22.42 -50.41 0.29
CA PRO A 122 -21.36 -50.91 -0.62
C PRO A 122 -20.91 -49.81 -1.63
N THR A 123 -19.97 -49.91 -2.58
CA THR A 123 -19.39 -50.98 -3.40
C THR A 123 -18.12 -50.43 -4.05
N ARG A 124 -17.14 -51.29 -4.35
CA ARG A 124 -15.81 -50.97 -4.93
C ARG A 124 -15.87 -50.94 -6.47
N SER A 125 -15.27 -49.93 -7.11
CA SER A 125 -14.89 -49.89 -8.55
C SER A 125 -14.05 -48.61 -8.85
N PRO A 126 -13.20 -48.57 -9.90
CA PRO A 126 -11.74 -48.45 -9.74
C PRO A 126 -11.14 -47.04 -9.86
N MET A 127 -9.88 -46.97 -9.45
CA MET A 127 -8.99 -45.80 -9.41
C MET A 127 -8.89 -45.05 -10.74
N HIS A 128 -9.15 -43.74 -10.68
CA HIS A 128 -8.49 -42.74 -11.52
C HIS A 128 -7.69 -41.80 -10.60
N PRO A 129 -6.48 -41.35 -11.00
CA PRO A 129 -5.62 -40.54 -10.14
C PRO A 129 -6.28 -39.18 -9.90
N PRO A 130 -6.26 -38.62 -8.69
CA PRO A 130 -6.77 -37.29 -8.46
C PRO A 130 -5.85 -36.30 -9.19
N VAL A 131 -6.41 -35.60 -10.17
CA VAL A 131 -5.84 -34.38 -10.74
C VAL A 131 -5.57 -33.43 -9.58
N SER A 132 -4.30 -33.09 -9.40
CA SER A 132 -3.81 -32.09 -8.44
C SER A 132 -4.66 -30.83 -8.48
N SER A 133 -5.51 -30.65 -7.48
CA SER A 133 -6.16 -29.38 -7.19
C SER A 133 -5.09 -28.43 -6.64
N LYS A 134 -4.58 -27.55 -7.51
CA LYS A 134 -3.70 -26.45 -7.11
C LYS A 134 -4.46 -25.54 -6.14
N PRO A 135 -4.00 -25.33 -4.90
CA PRO A 135 -4.52 -24.24 -4.10
C PRO A 135 -3.94 -22.94 -4.70
N ALA A 136 -4.82 -21.97 -4.97
CA ALA A 136 -4.49 -20.70 -5.60
C ALA A 136 -4.59 -19.58 -4.56
N CYS A 137 -3.50 -18.85 -4.33
CA CYS A 137 -3.55 -17.60 -3.57
C CYS A 137 -3.88 -16.49 -4.57
N SER A 138 -5.16 -16.12 -4.63
CA SER A 138 -5.70 -15.07 -5.49
C SER A 138 -5.84 -13.78 -4.70
N VAL A 139 -5.31 -12.65 -5.17
CA VAL A 139 -5.63 -11.34 -4.59
C VAL A 139 -7.14 -11.24 -4.41
N PRO A 140 -7.65 -10.97 -3.19
CA PRO A 140 -9.09 -10.91 -3.00
C PRO A 140 -9.66 -9.79 -3.83
N LEU A 141 -10.62 -10.14 -4.67
CA LEU A 141 -11.55 -9.18 -5.22
C LEU A 141 -12.32 -8.60 -4.03
N LEU A 142 -11.99 -7.37 -3.62
CA LEU A 142 -12.95 -6.56 -2.88
C LEU A 142 -14.16 -6.47 -3.81
N LYS A 143 -15.25 -7.16 -3.46
CA LYS A 143 -16.48 -7.21 -4.25
C LYS A 143 -16.98 -5.78 -4.45
N ALA A 144 -16.64 -5.18 -5.59
CA ALA A 144 -17.37 -4.04 -6.10
C ALA A 144 -18.67 -4.62 -6.67
N GLU A 145 -19.76 -4.49 -5.93
CA GLU A 145 -21.07 -4.88 -6.45
C GLU A 145 -21.36 -4.10 -7.73
N SER A 146 -21.66 -4.87 -8.77
CA SER A 146 -22.12 -4.42 -10.07
C SER A 146 -23.49 -3.76 -9.90
N SER A 147 -23.52 -2.43 -9.82
CA SER A 147 -24.64 -1.57 -10.22
C SER A 147 -24.21 -0.09 -10.10
N GLN A 148 -24.07 0.60 -11.24
CA GLN A 148 -23.74 2.03 -11.38
C GLN A 148 -22.28 2.45 -11.05
N ASN A 149 -21.40 2.28 -12.04
CA ASN A 149 -19.99 2.69 -12.03
C ASN A 149 -19.76 4.22 -12.18
N SER A 150 -20.81 5.05 -12.17
CA SER A 150 -20.65 6.50 -12.08
C SER A 150 -20.46 6.91 -10.62
N LEU A 151 -19.56 7.87 -10.36
CA LEU A 151 -19.60 8.60 -9.10
C LEU A 151 -20.97 9.30 -9.01
N PRO A 152 -21.59 9.37 -7.82
CA PRO A 152 -22.85 10.09 -7.64
C PRO A 152 -22.76 11.52 -8.18
N SER A 153 -23.85 12.05 -8.74
CA SER A 153 -23.87 13.39 -9.34
C SER A 153 -23.39 14.50 -8.39
N HIS A 154 -23.66 14.38 -7.08
CA HIS A 154 -23.19 15.34 -6.08
C HIS A 154 -21.65 15.38 -5.94
N VAL A 155 -20.96 14.28 -6.29
CA VAL A 155 -19.49 14.19 -6.24
C VAL A 155 -18.83 14.93 -7.41
N ILE A 156 -19.52 15.02 -8.56
CA ILE A 156 -19.09 15.71 -9.77
C ILE A 156 -20.02 16.89 -10.05
N LYS A 157 -20.16 17.79 -9.08
CA LYS A 157 -21.13 18.90 -9.16
C LYS A 157 -20.63 20.12 -9.95
N ASP A 158 -19.32 20.21 -10.21
CA ASP A 158 -18.67 21.42 -10.71
C ASP A 158 -17.54 21.11 -11.71
N LYS A 159 -17.12 22.14 -12.46
CA LYS A 159 -16.05 22.06 -13.46
C LYS A 159 -14.75 21.49 -12.88
N LEU A 160 -14.38 21.90 -11.68
CA LEU A 160 -13.15 21.45 -11.01
C LEU A 160 -13.21 19.93 -10.75
N SER A 161 -14.35 19.45 -10.25
CA SER A 161 -14.59 18.03 -9.97
C SER A 161 -14.55 17.20 -11.25
N GLN A 162 -15.11 17.71 -12.34
CA GLN A 162 -15.02 17.05 -13.65
C GLN A 162 -13.57 16.98 -14.15
N GLN A 163 -12.80 18.06 -14.04
CA GLN A 163 -11.38 18.08 -14.43
C GLN A 163 -10.54 17.09 -13.62
N ILE A 164 -10.79 16.96 -12.31
CA ILE A 164 -10.13 15.98 -11.45
C ILE A 164 -10.44 14.56 -11.94
N LEU A 165 -11.71 14.28 -12.26
CA LEU A 165 -12.14 12.96 -12.71
C LEU A 165 -11.58 12.60 -14.09
N ASP A 166 -11.58 13.55 -15.03
CA ASP A 166 -11.02 13.36 -16.36
C ASP A 166 -9.51 13.08 -16.29
N LEU A 167 -8.79 13.82 -15.46
CA LEU A 167 -7.37 13.57 -15.19
C LEU A 167 -7.15 12.18 -14.59
N PHE A 168 -8.00 11.79 -13.64
CA PHE A 168 -7.94 10.47 -13.01
C PHE A 168 -8.11 9.35 -14.02
N HIS A 169 -9.16 9.35 -14.82
CA HIS A 169 -9.39 8.32 -15.84
C HIS A 169 -8.30 8.26 -16.90
N THR A 170 -7.68 9.40 -17.22
CA THR A 170 -6.59 9.44 -18.20
C THR A 170 -5.28 8.87 -17.63
N CYS A 171 -5.03 9.06 -16.32
CA CYS A 171 -3.75 8.76 -15.70
C CYS A 171 -3.74 7.48 -14.86
N GLU A 172 -4.90 6.95 -14.46
CA GLU A 172 -4.96 5.77 -13.59
C GLU A 172 -4.28 4.57 -14.26
N GLN A 173 -3.56 3.77 -13.45
CA GLN A 173 -2.95 2.53 -13.93
C GLN A 173 -4.03 1.62 -14.51
N GLN A 174 -3.83 1.14 -15.74
CA GLN A 174 -4.73 0.20 -16.40
C GLN A 174 -4.31 -1.26 -16.13
N SER A 175 -5.19 -2.19 -16.50
CA SER A 175 -4.92 -3.63 -16.35
C SER A 175 -3.68 -4.06 -17.13
N GLU A 176 -3.46 -3.54 -18.34
CA GLU A 176 -2.29 -3.91 -19.16
C GLU A 176 -0.98 -3.40 -18.56
N ASP A 177 -1.02 -2.23 -17.88
CA ASP A 177 0.15 -1.69 -17.19
C ASP A 177 0.55 -2.61 -16.01
N LEU A 178 -0.45 -3.15 -15.30
CA LEU A 178 -0.24 -4.06 -14.17
C LEU A 178 0.18 -5.47 -14.62
N GLU A 179 -0.41 -5.99 -15.69
CA GLU A 179 -0.06 -7.31 -16.26
C GLU A 179 1.41 -7.37 -16.68
N LYS A 180 1.92 -6.30 -17.30
CA LYS A 180 3.35 -6.16 -17.63
C LYS A 180 4.23 -6.25 -16.39
N LYS A 181 3.84 -5.58 -15.31
CA LYS A 181 4.57 -5.61 -14.04
C LYS A 181 4.56 -7.00 -13.40
N GLU A 182 3.41 -7.65 -13.41
CA GLU A 182 3.23 -8.99 -12.86
C GLU A 182 4.00 -10.05 -13.65
N PHE A 183 4.05 -9.93 -14.98
CA PHE A 183 4.86 -10.80 -15.83
C PHE A 183 6.35 -10.72 -15.47
N CYS A 184 6.88 -9.50 -15.35
CA CYS A 184 8.27 -9.31 -14.92
C CYS A 184 8.53 -9.86 -13.52
N ARG A 185 7.62 -9.60 -12.55
CA ARG A 185 7.69 -10.16 -11.19
C ARG A 185 7.75 -11.69 -11.21
N ALA A 186 6.88 -12.33 -11.99
CA ALA A 186 6.81 -13.79 -12.11
C ALA A 186 8.08 -14.37 -12.73
N GLN A 187 8.65 -13.72 -13.76
CA GLN A 187 9.90 -14.16 -14.36
C GLN A 187 11.09 -14.00 -13.38
N LEU A 188 11.18 -12.86 -12.69
CA LEU A 188 12.19 -12.61 -11.66
C LEU A 188 12.10 -13.61 -10.50
N GLN A 189 10.90 -14.03 -10.13
CA GLN A 189 10.69 -15.06 -9.11
C GLN A 189 11.42 -16.35 -9.48
N ILE A 190 11.23 -16.82 -10.73
CA ILE A 190 11.87 -18.04 -11.23
C ILE A 190 13.40 -17.90 -11.22
N ASP A 191 13.92 -16.77 -11.69
CA ASP A 191 15.36 -16.56 -11.77
C ASP A 191 16.02 -16.45 -10.40
N ILE A 192 15.41 -15.71 -9.46
CA ILE A 192 15.94 -15.53 -8.09
C ILE A 192 15.82 -16.82 -7.28
N GLN A 193 14.82 -17.68 -7.53
CA GLN A 193 14.70 -18.98 -6.88
C GLN A 193 15.85 -19.95 -7.23
N ARG A 194 16.62 -19.69 -8.29
CA ARG A 194 17.88 -20.44 -8.55
C ARG A 194 18.96 -20.15 -7.53
N LEU A 195 18.93 -18.98 -6.90
CA LEU A 195 19.84 -18.59 -5.81
C LEU A 195 19.23 -18.88 -4.44
N PHE A 196 17.94 -18.63 -4.28
CA PHE A 196 17.21 -18.75 -3.03
C PHE A 196 15.92 -19.54 -3.23
N PRO A 197 15.95 -20.89 -3.17
CA PRO A 197 14.81 -21.74 -3.55
C PRO A 197 13.50 -21.42 -2.83
N CYS A 198 13.57 -21.01 -1.56
CA CYS A 198 12.40 -20.68 -0.75
C CYS A 198 11.94 -19.21 -0.86
N ALA A 199 12.66 -18.38 -1.61
CA ALA A 199 12.37 -16.94 -1.65
C ALA A 199 11.08 -16.64 -2.43
N ARG A 200 10.43 -15.53 -2.06
CA ARG A 200 9.20 -15.03 -2.70
C ARG A 200 9.30 -13.55 -3.01
N ILE A 201 8.78 -13.15 -4.16
CA ILE A 201 8.75 -11.77 -4.61
C ILE A 201 7.30 -11.30 -4.66
N PHE A 202 7.03 -10.26 -3.88
CA PHE A 202 5.76 -9.58 -3.84
C PHE A 202 5.83 -8.27 -4.61
N LEU A 203 4.85 -8.01 -5.46
CA LEU A 203 4.60 -6.66 -5.96
C LEU A 203 4.02 -5.82 -4.82
N ALA A 204 4.44 -4.57 -4.70
CA ALA A 204 4.08 -3.69 -3.61
C ALA A 204 3.85 -2.25 -4.12
N GLY A 205 3.64 -1.35 -3.17
CA GLY A 205 3.61 0.09 -3.42
C GLY A 205 2.51 0.49 -4.39
N SER A 206 2.82 1.44 -5.26
CA SER A 206 1.82 2.07 -6.14
C SER A 206 1.16 1.10 -7.12
N SER A 207 1.82 -0.01 -7.43
CA SER A 207 1.31 -1.01 -8.37
C SER A 207 0.11 -1.78 -7.82
N LEU A 208 0.06 -2.02 -6.50
CA LEU A 208 -1.02 -2.78 -5.86
C LEU A 208 -1.85 -1.98 -4.84
N ASN A 209 -1.37 -0.85 -4.34
CA ASN A 209 -2.09 -0.06 -3.33
C ASN A 209 -3.31 0.71 -3.85
N GLY A 210 -3.61 0.65 -5.15
CA GLY A 210 -4.75 1.34 -5.78
C GLY A 210 -4.51 2.81 -6.18
N PHE A 211 -3.31 3.35 -5.92
CA PHE A 211 -2.90 4.73 -6.21
C PHE A 211 -1.82 4.85 -7.29
N GLY A 212 -1.67 3.80 -8.10
CA GLY A 212 -0.78 3.75 -9.26
C GLY A 212 -1.29 4.59 -10.43
N SER A 213 -0.36 5.11 -11.21
CA SER A 213 -0.62 5.75 -12.50
C SER A 213 0.05 4.97 -13.63
N ARG A 214 -0.28 5.29 -14.88
CA ARG A 214 0.33 4.65 -16.07
C ARG A 214 1.85 4.74 -16.13
N THR A 215 2.44 5.76 -15.50
CA THR A 215 3.89 6.01 -15.46
C THR A 215 4.50 5.64 -14.11
N SER A 216 3.80 4.88 -13.27
CA SER A 216 4.31 4.50 -11.98
C SER A 216 5.27 3.32 -12.09
N ASP A 217 6.39 3.43 -11.40
CA ASP A 217 7.36 2.35 -11.19
C ASP A 217 6.72 1.15 -10.47
N ALA A 218 7.46 0.05 -10.42
CA ALA A 218 7.05 -1.17 -9.74
C ALA A 218 7.95 -1.45 -8.52
N ASP A 219 7.36 -1.39 -7.33
CA ASP A 219 8.03 -1.76 -6.09
C ASP A 219 7.95 -3.27 -5.88
N LEU A 220 9.08 -3.92 -5.62
CA LEU A 220 9.19 -5.34 -5.32
C LEU A 220 9.76 -5.57 -3.91
N CYS A 221 9.19 -6.52 -3.19
CA CYS A 221 9.71 -7.01 -1.91
C CYS A 221 10.12 -8.48 -2.05
N LEU A 222 11.42 -8.74 -2.00
CA LEU A 222 11.98 -10.08 -1.92
C LEU A 222 11.99 -10.55 -0.47
N VAL A 223 11.28 -11.63 -0.17
CA VAL A 223 11.29 -12.30 1.12
C VAL A 223 12.10 -13.58 0.99
N VAL A 224 13.29 -13.63 1.59
CA VAL A 224 14.20 -14.80 1.49
C VAL A 224 14.02 -15.77 2.65
N GLN A 225 13.74 -15.24 3.84
CA GLN A 225 13.45 -15.99 5.05
C GLN A 225 12.38 -15.24 5.86
N GLU A 226 11.64 -15.96 6.70
CA GLU A 226 10.74 -15.34 7.66
C GLU A 226 11.51 -14.62 8.76
N GLY A 227 10.96 -13.50 9.24
CA GLY A 227 11.56 -12.67 10.27
C GLY A 227 12.43 -11.51 9.77
N PRO A 228 12.92 -10.67 10.70
CA PRO A 228 13.72 -9.51 10.38
C PRO A 228 15.12 -9.90 9.89
N ILE A 229 15.67 -9.13 8.97
CA ILE A 229 17.08 -9.21 8.56
C ILE A 229 17.78 -7.88 8.82
N ASN A 230 19.10 -7.90 8.94
CA ASN A 230 19.85 -6.66 9.06
C ASN A 230 19.87 -5.94 7.70
N GLN A 231 19.17 -4.81 7.64
CA GLN A 231 19.06 -4.00 6.42
C GLN A 231 20.40 -3.40 5.96
N LYS A 232 21.40 -3.25 6.84
CA LYS A 232 22.70 -2.67 6.49
C LYS A 232 23.72 -3.69 5.99
N THR A 233 23.56 -4.97 6.36
CA THR A 233 24.51 -6.04 6.00
C THR A 233 23.85 -7.08 5.12
N ASP A 234 22.87 -7.81 5.65
CA ASP A 234 22.29 -9.00 5.03
C ASP A 234 21.50 -8.63 3.78
N ALA A 235 20.67 -7.59 3.87
CA ALA A 235 19.90 -7.10 2.72
C ALA A 235 20.82 -6.61 1.60
N VAL A 236 21.89 -5.88 1.93
CA VAL A 236 22.87 -5.39 0.95
C VAL A 236 23.60 -6.56 0.28
N TYR A 237 23.97 -7.57 1.05
CA TYR A 237 24.62 -8.78 0.54
C TYR A 237 23.69 -9.54 -0.42
N ILE A 238 22.45 -9.83 0.01
CA ILE A 238 21.45 -10.51 -0.83
C ILE A 238 21.21 -9.71 -2.12
N LEU A 239 21.00 -8.40 -2.03
CA LEU A 239 20.82 -7.56 -3.23
C LEU A 239 22.06 -7.58 -4.14
N SER A 240 23.27 -7.68 -3.59
CA SER A 240 24.48 -7.79 -4.42
C SER A 240 24.56 -9.11 -5.18
N LEU A 241 24.05 -10.22 -4.60
CA LEU A 241 23.93 -11.51 -5.28
C LEU A 241 22.87 -11.45 -6.37
N VAL A 242 21.71 -10.87 -6.07
CA VAL A 242 20.65 -10.65 -7.06
C VAL A 242 21.14 -9.74 -8.18
N GLN A 243 21.87 -8.67 -7.89
CA GLN A 243 22.44 -7.77 -8.89
C GLN A 243 23.37 -8.52 -9.87
N LYS A 244 24.23 -9.40 -9.37
CA LYS A 244 25.10 -10.26 -10.21
C LYS A 244 24.31 -11.18 -11.12
N LEU A 245 23.17 -11.71 -10.64
CA LEU A 245 22.24 -12.48 -11.46
C LEU A 245 21.61 -11.59 -12.55
N LEU A 246 21.09 -10.41 -12.18
CA LEU A 246 20.42 -9.51 -13.12
C LEU A 246 21.36 -9.00 -14.23
N TYR A 247 22.66 -8.87 -13.97
CA TYR A 247 23.64 -8.56 -15.03
C TYR A 247 23.75 -9.64 -16.11
N LYS A 248 23.38 -10.89 -15.81
CA LYS A 248 23.37 -12.01 -16.75
C LYS A 248 22.00 -12.21 -17.41
N THR A 249 20.98 -11.48 -16.96
CA THR A 249 19.61 -11.61 -17.43
C THR A 249 19.35 -10.67 -18.60
N SER A 250 19.07 -11.23 -19.78
CA SER A 250 18.99 -10.47 -21.04
C SER A 250 17.87 -9.43 -21.10
N TYR A 251 16.74 -9.68 -20.41
CA TYR A 251 15.58 -8.78 -20.39
C TYR A 251 15.69 -7.66 -19.36
N ILE A 252 16.79 -7.57 -18.59
CA ILE A 252 17.00 -6.54 -17.58
C ILE A 252 18.05 -5.52 -18.04
N GLU A 253 17.79 -4.25 -17.75
CA GLU A 253 18.68 -3.12 -18.01
C GLU A 253 19.11 -2.44 -16.72
N ARG A 254 20.38 -2.01 -16.72
CA ARG A 254 20.96 -1.06 -15.75
C ARG A 254 20.70 -1.41 -14.28
N PRO A 255 20.96 -2.66 -13.82
CA PRO A 255 20.78 -3.00 -12.42
C PRO A 255 21.75 -2.21 -11.53
N GLN A 256 21.21 -1.35 -10.66
CA GLN A 256 21.96 -0.43 -9.81
C GLN A 256 21.54 -0.60 -8.34
N LEU A 257 22.50 -1.01 -7.51
CA LEU A 257 22.31 -1.07 -6.06
C LEU A 257 22.47 0.32 -5.43
N ILE A 258 21.39 0.84 -4.86
CA ILE A 258 21.36 2.10 -4.11
C ILE A 258 21.41 1.79 -2.61
N ARG A 259 22.45 2.30 -1.95
CA ARG A 259 22.60 2.19 -0.50
C ARG A 259 21.87 3.32 0.19
N ALA A 260 20.80 2.98 0.90
CA ALA A 260 20.00 3.88 1.73
C ALA A 260 19.60 3.17 3.04
N LYS A 261 18.76 3.79 3.88
CA LYS A 261 18.24 3.15 5.11
C LYS A 261 17.57 1.80 4.80
N VAL A 262 16.82 1.74 3.69
CA VAL A 262 16.35 0.50 3.07
C VAL A 262 17.07 0.43 1.73
N PRO A 263 18.04 -0.47 1.56
CA PRO A 263 18.73 -0.65 0.28
C PRO A 263 17.76 -1.09 -0.82
N ILE A 264 17.97 -0.57 -2.02
CA ILE A 264 17.11 -0.84 -3.18
C ILE A 264 18.00 -1.20 -4.36
N LEU A 265 17.69 -2.30 -5.04
CA LEU A 265 18.23 -2.62 -6.36
C LEU A 265 17.25 -2.10 -7.42
N LYS A 266 17.64 -1.01 -8.07
CA LYS A 266 16.89 -0.42 -9.18
C LYS A 266 17.27 -1.09 -10.49
N PHE A 267 16.31 -1.35 -11.37
CA PHE A 267 16.57 -1.84 -12.73
C PHE A 267 15.39 -1.53 -13.64
N LYS A 268 15.57 -1.70 -14.95
CA LYS A 268 14.50 -1.54 -15.93
C LYS A 268 14.23 -2.85 -16.66
N ASP A 269 12.97 -3.22 -16.79
CA ASP A 269 12.58 -4.34 -17.65
C ASP A 269 12.53 -3.88 -19.11
N ARG A 270 13.29 -4.54 -19.99
CA ARG A 270 13.32 -4.22 -21.43
C ARG A 270 11.99 -4.47 -22.11
N VAL A 271 11.24 -5.47 -21.64
CA VAL A 271 10.00 -5.93 -22.29
C VAL A 271 8.89 -4.91 -22.04
N SER A 272 8.65 -4.56 -20.77
CA SER A 272 7.60 -3.61 -20.41
C SER A 272 8.03 -2.14 -20.49
N GLY A 273 9.33 -1.85 -20.43
CA GLY A 273 9.87 -0.50 -20.29
C GLY A 273 9.70 0.09 -18.88
N VAL A 274 9.23 -0.69 -17.90
CA VAL A 274 8.95 -0.24 -16.54
C VAL A 274 10.22 -0.29 -15.68
N GLU A 275 10.38 0.72 -14.81
CA GLU A 275 11.41 0.74 -13.76
C GLU A 275 10.93 -0.01 -12.52
N PHE A 276 11.84 -0.79 -11.92
CA PHE A 276 11.57 -1.62 -10.76
C PHE A 276 12.54 -1.30 -9.62
N ASP A 277 11.98 -1.23 -8.41
CA ASP A 277 12.70 -1.00 -7.17
C ASP A 277 12.57 -2.27 -6.30
N LEU A 278 13.63 -3.10 -6.25
CA LEU A 278 13.65 -4.32 -5.43
C LEU A 278 14.33 -4.08 -4.08
N ASN A 279 13.61 -4.34 -2.99
CA ASN A 279 14.15 -4.40 -1.64
C ASN A 279 14.09 -5.84 -1.08
N VAL A 280 14.75 -6.08 0.06
CA VAL A 280 14.76 -7.39 0.72
C VAL A 280 14.16 -7.28 2.13
N ASN A 281 13.19 -8.15 2.42
CA ASN A 281 12.51 -8.28 3.71
C ASN A 281 11.99 -6.96 4.30
N ASN A 282 11.66 -5.95 3.48
CA ASN A 282 10.95 -4.75 3.94
C ASN A 282 9.44 -5.03 4.02
N THR A 283 9.05 -5.91 4.94
CA THR A 283 7.68 -6.43 5.06
C THR A 283 6.65 -5.34 5.42
N VAL A 284 7.08 -4.27 6.11
CA VAL A 284 6.25 -3.08 6.39
C VAL A 284 5.72 -2.46 5.10
N GLY A 285 6.51 -2.44 4.02
CA GLY A 285 6.06 -1.96 2.72
C GLY A 285 4.88 -2.76 2.14
N LEU A 286 4.87 -4.07 2.37
CA LEU A 286 3.77 -4.93 1.92
C LEU A 286 2.51 -4.71 2.76
N ARG A 287 2.64 -4.63 4.10
CA ARG A 287 1.51 -4.33 5.00
C ARG A 287 0.85 -3.00 4.64
N ASN A 288 1.66 -1.97 4.41
CA ASN A 288 1.18 -0.68 3.91
C ASN A 288 0.46 -0.76 2.58
N THR A 289 0.99 -1.56 1.65
CA THR A 289 0.38 -1.72 0.33
C THR A 289 -1.06 -2.17 0.45
N PHE A 290 -1.35 -3.15 1.31
CA PHE A 290 -2.70 -3.68 1.48
C PHE A 290 -3.58 -2.82 2.38
N LEU A 291 -3.04 -2.14 3.40
CA LEU A 291 -3.78 -1.11 4.14
C LEU A 291 -4.25 0.02 3.22
N LEU A 292 -3.34 0.55 2.41
CA LEU A 292 -3.63 1.61 1.45
C LEU A 292 -4.58 1.11 0.34
N ARG A 293 -4.43 -0.14 -0.11
CA ARG A 293 -5.36 -0.76 -1.05
C ARG A 293 -6.78 -0.76 -0.50
N THR A 294 -6.96 -1.14 0.76
CA THR A 294 -8.29 -1.10 1.37
C THR A 294 -8.84 0.31 1.35
N TYR A 295 -8.09 1.33 1.82
CA TYR A 295 -8.55 2.72 1.74
C TYR A 295 -8.89 3.18 0.31
N ALA A 296 -8.11 2.76 -0.68
CA ALA A 296 -8.30 3.14 -2.08
C ALA A 296 -9.66 2.69 -2.64
N TYR A 297 -10.12 1.49 -2.25
CA TYR A 297 -11.37 0.92 -2.76
C TYR A 297 -12.53 1.06 -1.79
N LEU A 298 -12.29 1.61 -0.59
CA LEU A 298 -13.31 1.80 0.44
C LEU A 298 -14.31 2.90 0.07
N GLU A 299 -13.85 3.98 -0.56
CA GLU A 299 -14.68 5.12 -0.93
C GLU A 299 -14.23 5.71 -2.29
N LYS A 300 -15.19 5.99 -3.18
CA LYS A 300 -14.95 6.27 -4.61
C LYS A 300 -14.14 7.56 -4.87
N ARG A 301 -14.14 8.55 -3.95
CA ARG A 301 -13.41 9.82 -4.10
C ARG A 301 -11.93 9.70 -3.73
N VAL A 302 -11.54 8.68 -2.98
CA VAL A 302 -10.17 8.51 -2.44
C VAL A 302 -9.12 8.38 -3.56
N ARG A 303 -9.37 7.57 -4.59
CA ARG A 303 -8.41 7.38 -5.69
C ARG A 303 -8.24 8.64 -6.55
N PRO A 304 -9.32 9.29 -7.04
CA PRO A 304 -9.19 10.56 -7.78
C PRO A 304 -8.48 11.65 -6.99
N ILE A 305 -8.83 11.83 -5.70
CA ILE A 305 -8.25 12.92 -4.90
C ILE A 305 -6.76 12.71 -4.63
N ILE A 306 -6.34 11.48 -4.36
CA ILE A 306 -4.91 11.15 -4.18
C ILE A 306 -4.15 11.34 -5.49
N LEU A 307 -4.72 10.92 -6.64
CA LEU A 307 -4.04 11.05 -7.93
C LEU A 307 -3.80 12.51 -8.29
N VAL A 308 -4.81 13.38 -8.20
CA VAL A 308 -4.65 14.80 -8.55
C VAL A 308 -3.65 15.49 -7.61
N ILE A 309 -3.67 15.16 -6.32
CA ILE A 309 -2.71 15.72 -5.34
C ILE A 309 -1.29 15.24 -5.63
N LYS A 310 -1.08 13.96 -6.00
CA LYS A 310 0.24 13.46 -6.42
C LYS A 310 0.76 14.19 -7.65
N LYS A 311 -0.10 14.41 -8.66
CA LYS A 311 0.27 15.13 -9.89
C LYS A 311 0.57 16.60 -9.62
N TRP A 312 -0.27 17.28 -8.83
CA TRP A 312 -0.04 18.64 -8.34
C TRP A 312 1.30 18.77 -7.61
N ALA A 313 1.56 17.94 -6.61
CA ALA A 313 2.79 17.99 -5.83
C ALA A 313 4.04 17.69 -6.69
N SER A 314 3.92 16.80 -7.66
CA SER A 314 4.99 16.52 -8.63
C SER A 314 5.26 17.70 -9.55
N HIS A 315 4.21 18.35 -10.07
CA HIS A 315 4.34 19.53 -10.93
C HIS A 315 5.06 20.68 -10.20
N HIS A 316 4.72 20.89 -8.92
CA HIS A 316 5.35 21.89 -8.06
C HIS A 316 6.68 21.45 -7.43
N ARG A 317 7.22 20.28 -7.84
CA ARG A 317 8.51 19.75 -7.39
C ARG A 317 8.64 19.58 -5.86
N ILE A 318 7.53 19.25 -5.20
CA ILE A 318 7.47 18.95 -3.75
C ILE A 318 7.17 17.47 -3.45
N ASN A 319 7.24 16.59 -4.46
CA ASN A 319 7.00 15.15 -4.38
C ASN A 319 8.24 14.33 -4.79
N ASP A 320 9.39 14.57 -4.15
CA ASP A 320 10.63 13.82 -4.33
C ASP A 320 11.45 13.80 -3.04
N ALA A 321 11.42 12.67 -2.33
CA ALA A 321 12.16 12.49 -1.08
C ALA A 321 13.68 12.46 -1.27
N SER A 322 14.18 12.07 -2.44
CA SER A 322 15.63 12.10 -2.73
C SER A 322 16.15 13.55 -2.81
N ARG A 323 15.26 14.51 -3.07
CA ARG A 323 15.55 15.95 -3.15
C ARG A 323 15.14 16.73 -1.90
N GLY A 324 14.89 16.03 -0.79
CA GLY A 324 14.53 16.61 0.49
C GLY A 324 13.10 17.11 0.60
N THR A 325 12.18 16.64 -0.26
CA THR A 325 10.75 17.00 -0.24
C THR A 325 9.87 15.80 0.17
N LEU A 326 8.56 15.87 -0.03
CA LEU A 326 7.65 14.81 0.41
C LEU A 326 7.82 13.56 -0.45
N SER A 327 7.76 12.38 0.16
CA SER A 327 7.56 11.15 -0.61
C SER A 327 6.10 11.03 -1.04
N SER A 328 5.86 10.30 -2.14
CA SER A 328 4.49 9.98 -2.56
C SER A 328 3.70 9.25 -1.47
N TYR A 329 4.37 8.38 -0.69
CA TYR A 329 3.74 7.70 0.44
C TYR A 329 3.36 8.69 1.57
N THR A 330 4.22 9.65 1.90
CA THR A 330 3.90 10.71 2.88
C THR A 330 2.70 11.54 2.44
N LEU A 331 2.65 11.93 1.16
CA LEU A 331 1.51 12.64 0.60
C LEU A 331 0.21 11.82 0.70
N VAL A 332 0.24 10.53 0.40
CA VAL A 332 -0.93 9.64 0.54
C VAL A 332 -1.43 9.66 1.99
N LEU A 333 -0.56 9.48 2.98
CA LEU A 333 -0.96 9.51 4.39
C LEU A 333 -1.53 10.88 4.80
N MET A 334 -0.96 11.98 4.30
CA MET A 334 -1.50 13.32 4.53
C MET A 334 -2.92 13.49 3.96
N VAL A 335 -3.20 12.93 2.78
CA VAL A 335 -4.55 12.95 2.19
C VAL A 335 -5.51 12.09 3.01
N LEU A 336 -5.11 10.87 3.37
CA LEU A 336 -5.96 9.99 4.19
C LEU A 336 -6.30 10.64 5.54
N HIS A 337 -5.32 11.22 6.23
CA HIS A 337 -5.54 11.97 7.46
C HIS A 337 -6.53 13.12 7.30
N TYR A 338 -6.40 13.91 6.23
CA TYR A 338 -7.35 14.98 5.95
C TYR A 338 -8.78 14.41 5.80
N LEU A 339 -8.95 13.35 5.01
CA LEU A 339 -10.25 12.71 4.80
C LEU A 339 -10.84 12.08 6.08
N GLN A 340 -10.00 11.59 6.98
CA GLN A 340 -10.39 11.03 8.29
C GLN A 340 -10.80 12.10 9.31
N THR A 341 -10.27 13.32 9.20
CA THR A 341 -10.42 14.38 10.22
C THR A 341 -11.40 15.48 9.83
N LEU A 342 -12.13 15.30 8.71
CA LEU A 342 -13.27 16.13 8.36
C LEU A 342 -14.41 15.99 9.40
N PRO A 343 -15.26 17.02 9.57
CA PRO A 343 -16.40 16.96 10.51
C PRO A 343 -17.28 15.73 10.29
N ASP A 344 -17.61 15.46 9.03
CA ASP A 344 -18.08 14.15 8.57
C ASP A 344 -16.93 13.45 7.85
N PRO A 345 -16.34 12.37 8.42
CA PRO A 345 -15.23 11.66 7.80
C PRO A 345 -15.62 11.04 6.45
N VAL A 346 -14.75 11.22 5.45
CA VAL A 346 -14.89 10.57 4.13
C VAL A 346 -14.47 9.11 4.20
N ILE A 347 -13.54 8.77 5.10
CA ILE A 347 -13.07 7.41 5.35
C ILE A 347 -12.91 7.19 6.87
N PRO A 348 -13.02 5.93 7.35
CA PRO A 348 -12.93 5.59 8.75
C PRO A 348 -11.47 5.29 9.16
N CYS A 349 -11.27 4.64 10.31
CA CYS A 349 -9.94 4.27 10.81
C CYS A 349 -9.76 2.74 10.75
N LEU A 350 -9.31 2.24 9.60
CA LEU A 350 -9.29 0.80 9.33
C LEU A 350 -8.55 -0.04 10.39
N GLN A 351 -7.44 0.45 10.93
CA GLN A 351 -6.67 -0.28 11.94
C GLN A 351 -7.33 -0.30 13.32
N LYS A 352 -8.24 0.65 13.61
CA LYS A 352 -9.06 0.64 14.83
C LYS A 352 -10.32 -0.18 14.66
N ASP A 353 -10.95 -0.06 13.49
CA ASP A 353 -12.23 -0.71 13.21
C ASP A 353 -12.05 -2.20 12.90
N TYR A 354 -10.91 -2.59 12.30
CA TYR A 354 -10.59 -3.95 11.89
C TYR A 354 -9.14 -4.34 12.26
N PRO A 355 -8.77 -4.36 13.55
CA PRO A 355 -7.38 -4.60 13.97
C PRO A 355 -6.84 -5.96 13.52
N GLU A 356 -7.70 -6.99 13.49
CA GLU A 356 -7.32 -8.34 13.04
C GLU A 356 -6.90 -8.38 11.56
N CYS A 357 -7.50 -7.53 10.72
CA CYS A 357 -7.18 -7.45 9.29
C CYS A 357 -5.82 -6.78 9.02
N PHE A 358 -5.33 -5.97 9.95
CA PHE A 358 -4.11 -5.16 9.81
C PHE A 358 -3.14 -5.38 10.97
N ASN A 359 -3.13 -6.58 11.53
CA ASN A 359 -2.25 -6.93 12.62
C ASN A 359 -0.76 -6.85 12.17
N PRO A 360 0.10 -6.06 12.85
CA PRO A 360 1.52 -5.93 12.49
C PRO A 360 2.32 -7.23 12.55
N VAL A 361 1.85 -8.25 13.29
CA VAL A 361 2.49 -9.57 13.39
C VAL A 361 1.84 -10.64 12.50
N MET A 362 0.83 -10.30 11.69
CA MET A 362 0.22 -11.23 10.74
C MET A 362 1.27 -11.81 9.78
N ASP A 363 1.19 -13.11 9.50
CA ASP A 363 2.02 -13.76 8.48
C ASP A 363 1.97 -12.97 7.16
N ILE A 364 3.14 -12.70 6.58
CA ILE A 364 3.28 -11.86 5.40
C ILE A 364 2.49 -12.39 4.19
N HIS A 365 2.25 -13.70 4.12
CA HIS A 365 1.49 -14.37 3.08
C HIS A 365 -0.02 -14.23 3.25
N LEU A 366 -0.48 -13.92 4.46
CA LEU A 366 -1.90 -13.67 4.76
C LEU A 366 -2.27 -12.19 4.63
N VAL A 367 -1.28 -11.28 4.63
CA VAL A 367 -1.51 -9.83 4.47
C VAL A 367 -2.38 -9.47 3.25
N PRO A 368 -2.21 -10.08 2.05
CA PRO A 368 -3.09 -9.80 0.92
C PRO A 368 -4.55 -10.18 1.16
N GLU A 369 -4.81 -11.23 1.93
CA GLU A 369 -6.16 -11.75 2.23
C GLU A 369 -6.81 -11.07 3.43
N GLY A 370 -6.04 -10.46 4.33
CA GLY A 370 -6.54 -9.83 5.56
C GLY A 370 -7.75 -8.91 5.36
N PRO A 371 -7.75 -8.00 4.37
CA PRO A 371 -8.86 -7.08 4.12
C PRO A 371 -10.09 -7.66 3.42
N LYS A 372 -10.10 -8.93 3.01
CA LYS A 372 -11.11 -9.54 2.13
C LYS A 372 -12.54 -9.44 2.66
N ASN A 373 -12.70 -9.44 3.98
CA ASN A 373 -14.00 -9.50 4.65
C ASN A 373 -14.44 -8.13 5.21
N ILE A 374 -13.74 -7.05 4.89
CA ILE A 374 -14.13 -5.71 5.33
C ILE A 374 -15.39 -5.29 4.55
N PRO A 375 -16.48 -4.92 5.24
CA PRO A 375 -17.71 -4.52 4.58
C PRO A 375 -17.56 -3.19 3.84
N PRO A 376 -18.40 -2.91 2.83
CA PRO A 376 -18.46 -1.59 2.21
C PRO A 376 -18.72 -0.49 3.23
N PHE A 377 -18.03 0.63 3.09
CA PHE A 377 -18.22 1.81 3.92
C PHE A 377 -19.09 2.83 3.19
N VAL A 378 -20.05 3.42 3.90
CA VAL A 378 -20.88 4.52 3.38
C VAL A 378 -20.55 5.79 4.15
N SER A 379 -19.88 6.72 3.49
CA SER A 379 -19.60 8.03 4.09
C SER A 379 -20.87 8.88 4.15
N LYS A 380 -21.05 9.60 5.26
CA LYS A 380 -22.08 10.64 5.38
C LYS A 380 -21.68 11.94 4.67
N ASN A 381 -20.38 12.13 4.43
CA ASN A 381 -19.83 13.32 3.81
C ASN A 381 -20.27 13.45 2.33
N GLN A 382 -20.85 14.60 1.97
CA GLN A 382 -21.36 14.89 0.63
C GLN A 382 -20.48 15.87 -0.19
N SER A 383 -19.27 16.19 0.28
CA SER A 383 -18.35 17.10 -0.42
C SER A 383 -17.95 16.56 -1.80
N SER A 384 -17.90 17.44 -2.81
CA SER A 384 -17.45 17.08 -4.16
C SER A 384 -15.94 16.87 -4.22
N LEU A 385 -15.43 16.32 -5.33
CA LEU A 385 -13.98 16.23 -5.55
C LEU A 385 -13.30 17.60 -5.50
N GLY A 386 -13.94 18.63 -6.08
CA GLY A 386 -13.44 20.00 -6.05
C GLY A 386 -13.41 20.59 -4.65
N ASP A 387 -14.46 20.36 -3.84
CA ASP A 387 -14.49 20.79 -2.44
C ASP A 387 -13.37 20.11 -1.63
N LEU A 388 -13.17 18.81 -1.84
CA LEU A 388 -12.16 18.04 -1.11
C LEU A 388 -10.75 18.49 -1.46
N LEU A 389 -10.46 18.79 -2.74
CA LEU A 389 -9.15 19.31 -3.16
C LEU A 389 -8.89 20.69 -2.55
N LEU A 390 -9.85 21.59 -2.63
CA LEU A 390 -9.73 22.92 -2.07
C LEU A 390 -9.56 22.87 -0.54
N GLY A 391 -10.35 22.03 0.13
CA GLY A 391 -10.28 21.85 1.58
C GLY A 391 -8.97 21.21 2.03
N PHE A 392 -8.41 20.27 1.27
CA PHE A 392 -7.09 19.69 1.52
C PHE A 392 -5.99 20.76 1.47
N LEU A 393 -5.98 21.59 0.41
CA LEU A 393 -5.01 22.66 0.26
C LEU A 393 -5.16 23.69 1.40
N LYS A 394 -6.39 24.10 1.71
CA LYS A 394 -6.69 25.01 2.83
C LYS A 394 -6.23 24.45 4.17
N TYR A 395 -6.51 23.17 4.43
CA TYR A 395 -6.21 22.51 5.69
C TYR A 395 -4.71 22.58 5.99
N TYR A 396 -3.87 22.19 5.03
CA TYR A 396 -2.43 22.22 5.22
C TYR A 396 -1.78 23.60 5.06
N ALA A 397 -2.44 24.53 4.36
CA ALA A 397 -1.98 25.92 4.28
C ALA A 397 -2.24 26.71 5.58
N THR A 398 -3.39 26.49 6.24
CA THR A 398 -3.90 27.42 7.27
C THR A 398 -4.34 26.78 8.58
N VAL A 399 -4.78 25.52 8.58
CA VAL A 399 -5.41 24.89 9.74
C VAL A 399 -4.43 24.00 10.51
N PHE A 400 -3.69 23.14 9.80
CA PHE A 400 -2.78 22.20 10.43
C PHE A 400 -1.55 22.91 11.02
N ARG A 401 -1.35 22.75 12.33
CA ARG A 401 -0.23 23.35 13.06
C ARG A 401 0.97 22.41 13.07
N TRP A 402 1.83 22.53 12.06
CA TRP A 402 3.05 21.72 11.89
C TRP A 402 3.99 21.73 13.10
N ASP A 403 4.00 22.82 13.87
CA ASP A 403 4.78 23.01 15.10
C ASP A 403 4.22 22.23 16.29
N LYS A 404 2.90 21.93 16.29
CA LYS A 404 2.19 21.38 17.44
C LYS A 404 1.74 19.94 17.27
N TYR A 405 1.48 19.50 16.05
CA TYR A 405 0.87 18.20 15.79
C TYR A 405 1.67 17.31 14.84
N ILE A 406 1.42 16.02 14.96
CA ILE A 406 1.85 14.97 14.04
C ILE A 406 0.62 14.35 13.38
N ILE A 407 0.80 13.84 12.17
CA ILE A 407 -0.25 13.17 11.42
C ILE A 407 -0.24 11.69 11.77
N SER A 408 -1.38 11.13 12.17
CA SER A 408 -1.56 9.70 12.43
C SER A 408 -2.81 9.16 11.76
N VAL A 409 -2.60 8.38 10.69
CA VAL A 409 -3.67 7.65 9.99
C VAL A 409 -4.17 6.46 10.83
N ARG A 410 -3.27 5.84 11.61
CA ARG A 410 -3.59 4.75 12.55
C ARG A 410 -4.51 5.21 13.67
N GLU A 411 -4.39 6.46 14.10
CA GLU A 411 -5.27 7.05 15.11
C GLU A 411 -6.46 7.81 14.52
N ALA A 412 -6.45 8.07 13.20
CA ALA A 412 -7.35 8.97 12.48
C ALA A 412 -7.41 10.37 13.12
N LYS A 413 -6.26 10.87 13.58
CA LYS A 413 -6.16 12.10 14.40
C LYS A 413 -4.84 12.83 14.15
N ALA A 414 -4.88 14.13 14.43
CA ALA A 414 -3.68 14.93 14.66
C ALA A 414 -3.29 14.78 16.14
N LEU A 415 -2.14 14.14 16.41
CA LEU A 415 -1.68 13.91 17.78
C LEU A 415 -0.72 15.03 18.20
N PRO A 416 -0.71 15.45 19.47
CA PRO A 416 0.24 16.46 19.93
C PRO A 416 1.68 15.95 19.79
N LYS A 417 2.59 16.81 19.34
CA LYS A 417 4.03 16.52 19.33
C LYS A 417 4.51 16.32 20.77
N ALA A 418 5.14 15.17 21.03
CA ALA A 418 5.76 14.91 22.31
C ALA A 418 6.86 15.94 22.60
N ASN A 419 7.02 16.30 23.87
CA ASN A 419 7.97 17.32 24.31
C ASN A 419 9.42 16.81 24.40
N CYS A 420 9.86 15.99 23.44
CA CYS A 420 11.23 15.45 23.41
C CYS A 420 11.99 15.88 22.15
N TRP A 421 13.32 15.84 22.25
CA TRP A 421 14.24 16.45 21.28
C TRP A 421 14.07 15.88 19.86
N GLU A 422 13.80 14.59 19.75
CA GLU A 422 13.61 13.88 18.47
C GLU A 422 12.51 14.51 17.63
N TRP A 423 11.42 14.95 18.28
CA TRP A 423 10.23 15.52 17.64
C TRP A 423 10.39 17.00 17.32
N ARG A 424 11.13 17.74 18.16
CA ARG A 424 11.42 19.17 17.97
C ARG A 424 12.32 19.43 16.75
N SER A 425 13.21 18.50 16.43
CA SER A 425 14.13 18.63 15.30
C SER A 425 13.48 18.48 13.92
N LYS A 426 12.22 18.01 13.84
CA LYS A 426 11.54 17.69 12.58
C LYS A 426 10.45 18.70 12.27
N PHE A 427 10.57 19.32 11.10
CA PHE A 427 9.57 20.28 10.60
C PHE A 427 8.22 19.60 10.35
N LEU A 428 8.25 18.40 9.75
CA LEU A 428 7.08 17.60 9.42
C LEU A 428 7.19 16.23 10.07
N TYR A 429 6.08 15.75 10.66
CA TYR A 429 6.00 14.39 11.19
C TYR A 429 4.70 13.72 10.74
N VAL A 430 4.86 12.65 9.99
CA VAL A 430 3.77 11.77 9.55
C VAL A 430 4.11 10.38 10.06
N GLU A 431 3.30 9.87 10.99
CA GLU A 431 3.46 8.57 11.62
C GLU A 431 3.21 7.46 10.59
N GLU A 432 4.17 6.55 10.49
CA GLU A 432 4.04 5.30 9.75
C GLU A 432 3.07 4.36 10.49
N PRO A 433 1.99 3.85 9.85
CA PRO A 433 0.91 3.18 10.57
C PRO A 433 1.25 1.82 11.19
N PHE A 434 2.40 1.21 10.93
CA PHE A 434 2.79 -0.10 11.49
C PHE A 434 3.98 -0.02 12.47
N ASP A 435 4.94 0.87 12.24
CA ASP A 435 6.21 0.98 12.97
C ASP A 435 6.41 2.32 13.70
N GLY A 436 5.50 3.29 13.52
CA GLY A 436 5.50 4.57 14.22
C GLY A 436 6.60 5.55 13.77
N SER A 437 7.41 5.19 12.78
CA SER A 437 8.49 6.05 12.29
C SER A 437 7.96 7.26 11.52
N ASN A 438 8.83 8.27 11.29
CA ASN A 438 8.46 9.43 10.49
C ASN A 438 8.68 9.18 8.99
N THR A 439 7.59 9.14 8.22
CA THR A 439 7.66 8.98 6.76
C THR A 439 8.20 10.24 6.07
N ALA A 440 8.02 11.41 6.68
CA ALA A 440 8.44 12.72 6.19
C ALA A 440 9.89 13.09 6.54
N ARG A 441 10.70 12.14 7.01
CA ARG A 441 12.08 12.37 7.47
C ARG A 441 13.00 13.06 6.46
N ALA A 442 12.69 12.96 5.17
CA ALA A 442 13.44 13.60 4.09
C ALA A 442 13.32 15.13 4.10
N VAL A 443 12.24 15.67 4.67
CA VAL A 443 12.05 17.12 4.81
C VAL A 443 12.79 17.61 6.05
N HIS A 444 14.12 17.72 5.94
CA HIS A 444 15.01 18.13 7.02
C HIS A 444 15.62 19.52 6.84
N GLU A 445 15.42 20.16 5.69
CA GLU A 445 15.89 21.51 5.41
C GLU A 445 14.75 22.53 5.60
N LYS A 446 15.02 23.62 6.32
CA LYS A 446 14.03 24.69 6.55
C LYS A 446 13.54 25.28 5.23
N ILE A 447 14.42 25.49 4.26
CA ILE A 447 14.10 26.03 2.94
C ILE A 447 13.10 25.13 2.20
N LYS A 448 13.30 23.80 2.24
CA LYS A 448 12.38 22.84 1.63
C LYS A 448 11.02 22.84 2.32
N PHE A 449 11.02 22.90 3.66
CA PHE A 449 9.78 22.97 4.43
C PHE A 449 8.99 24.26 4.16
N ASP A 450 9.67 25.40 4.11
CA ASP A 450 9.05 26.69 3.80
C ASP A 450 8.50 26.70 2.37
N ALA A 451 9.23 26.15 1.39
CA ALA A 451 8.76 26.00 0.01
C ALA A 451 7.49 25.12 -0.08
N ILE A 452 7.44 24.01 0.65
CA ILE A 452 6.24 23.15 0.72
C ILE A 452 5.05 23.98 1.21
N LYS A 453 5.18 24.70 2.34
CA LYS A 453 4.09 25.53 2.88
C LYS A 453 3.64 26.62 1.89
N ALA A 454 4.59 27.28 1.22
CA ALA A 454 4.30 28.31 0.23
C ALA A 454 3.45 27.74 -0.92
N VAL A 455 3.87 26.60 -1.48
CA VAL A 455 3.12 25.92 -2.56
C VAL A 455 1.70 25.55 -2.14
N PHE A 456 1.49 25.06 -0.91
CA PHE A 456 0.15 24.81 -0.37
C PHE A 456 -0.70 26.09 -0.29
N ALA A 457 -0.13 27.18 0.24
CA ALA A 457 -0.84 28.45 0.42
C ALA A 457 -1.18 29.11 -0.93
N GLU A 458 -0.22 29.23 -1.84
CA GLU A 458 -0.40 29.79 -3.17
C GLU A 458 -1.42 28.98 -3.99
N SER A 459 -1.30 27.66 -3.98
CA SER A 459 -2.24 26.78 -4.70
C SER A 459 -3.66 26.89 -4.12
N TRP A 460 -3.79 27.00 -2.80
CA TRP A 460 -5.08 27.22 -2.16
C TRP A 460 -5.72 28.54 -2.59
N GLN A 461 -4.97 29.66 -2.54
CA GLN A 461 -5.46 30.98 -2.93
C GLN A 461 -5.93 31.00 -4.39
N VAL A 462 -5.06 30.55 -5.30
CA VAL A 462 -5.37 30.51 -6.74
C VAL A 462 -6.57 29.61 -7.03
N LEU A 463 -6.64 28.42 -6.44
CA LEU A 463 -7.75 27.50 -6.68
C LEU A 463 -9.05 28.01 -6.03
N GLN A 464 -8.96 28.74 -4.91
CA GLN A 464 -10.13 29.32 -4.25
C GLN A 464 -10.82 30.34 -5.15
N GLU A 465 -10.06 31.20 -5.82
CA GLU A 465 -10.57 32.24 -6.70
C GLU A 465 -11.02 31.68 -8.05
N ARG A 466 -10.20 30.84 -8.69
CA ARG A 466 -10.38 30.46 -10.10
C ARG A 466 -11.26 29.23 -10.30
N LYS A 467 -11.30 28.31 -9.32
CA LYS A 467 -12.01 27.03 -9.40
C LYS A 467 -11.71 26.23 -10.69
N ASP A 468 -10.47 26.33 -11.18
CA ASP A 468 -10.00 25.63 -12.39
C ASP A 468 -8.69 24.92 -12.07
N LEU A 469 -8.65 23.62 -12.34
CA LEU A 469 -7.48 22.79 -12.06
C LEU A 469 -6.25 23.25 -12.86
N ASN A 470 -6.43 23.80 -14.06
CA ASN A 470 -5.32 24.29 -14.89
C ASN A 470 -4.53 25.43 -14.24
N CYS A 471 -5.12 26.16 -13.29
CA CYS A 471 -4.44 27.25 -12.60
C CYS A 471 -3.38 26.76 -11.60
N ILE A 472 -3.45 25.51 -11.15
CA ILE A 472 -2.47 24.92 -10.21
C ILE A 472 -1.79 23.67 -10.77
N LEU A 473 -2.29 23.12 -11.87
CA LEU A 473 -1.78 21.93 -12.52
C LEU A 473 -2.15 21.96 -14.02
N PRO A 474 -1.22 22.27 -14.93
CA PRO A 474 -1.51 22.30 -16.36
C PRO A 474 -1.83 20.89 -16.87
N ILE A 475 -3.12 20.60 -17.07
CA ILE A 475 -3.62 19.23 -17.31
C ILE A 475 -2.99 18.63 -18.58
N ARG A 476 -2.90 19.44 -19.65
CA ARG A 476 -2.37 18.99 -20.95
C ARG A 476 -0.90 18.56 -20.89
N GLU A 477 -0.11 19.17 -20.02
CA GLU A 477 1.32 18.83 -19.84
C GLU A 477 1.51 17.66 -18.87
N THR A 478 0.51 17.41 -18.02
CA THR A 478 0.56 16.40 -16.96
C THR A 478 0.19 15.00 -17.45
N ILE A 479 -0.63 14.94 -18.51
CA ILE A 479 -1.02 13.70 -19.17
C ILE A 479 0.17 13.17 -19.97
N PRO A 480 0.64 11.93 -19.72
CA PRO A 480 1.70 11.33 -20.53
C PRO A 480 1.31 11.34 -22.00
N LYS A 481 2.22 11.80 -22.88
CA LYS A 481 2.03 11.62 -24.32
C LYS A 481 1.99 10.11 -24.60
N ARG A 482 0.91 9.66 -25.23
CA ARG A 482 0.73 8.24 -25.60
C ARG A 482 1.78 7.79 -26.59
#